data_AF-A0A9E6SPN1-F1
#
_entry.id   AF-A0A9E6SPN1-F1
#
_cell.length_a   1.000
_cell.length_b   1.000
_cell.length_c   1.000
_cell.angle_alpha   90.00
_cell.angle_beta   90.00
_cell.angle_gamma   90.00
#
_symmetry.space_group_name_H-M   'P 1'
#
loop_
_entity.id
_entity.type
_entity.pdbx_description
1 polymer ?
#
loop_
_entity_poly.entity_id
_entity_poly.type
_entity_poly.pdbx_seq_one_letter_code
_entity_poly.pdbx_strand_id
1 'polypeptide(L)'
;MTKTTERLWTVAKHPVTQGAVELGTPLLKTTILDHRFRTHDSVIPGRWTRLALEVMGAPFTDTSRWAMLHLDHHSCTDADLRPAIELHDLIEWLQGHPEEFARHPLPETVYGIDPGVPEMALDDAVAVGALARQLVEGKYLPQQHYTTEEVERILRGRQPRYLYEEPSGNKAAVKAVGSEPSLYDIRFMLRDPHSPVLHPDGVRGVLFHNLQLYDDAVTFYNRNEELVPEFLRRTPTEEFIEKHKKAIRLGATALSAATRVALDRPKSPEEAAKSALLGAGIFATASGILIAGSAIVNAGGHAGDMNIGLKQLGYNFLDGTVAMKPDGTYSMKLKGSWAVKQFASAVSLGTLDEVNGQEIHHINPWRVAYTDKTGFEGFREAPFGTVVDQMARRGILFTLGPGYPDRERRPDMPSEALEYLTVLRQREYARSHSP
;
A
#
# COMPACT_ATOMS: atom_id res chain seq x y z
N MET A 1 9.52 -29.63 -35.45
CA MET A 1 9.34 -29.37 -34.00
C MET A 1 9.35 -30.71 -33.28
N THR A 2 9.93 -30.81 -32.09
CA THR A 2 9.88 -32.08 -31.34
C THR A 2 8.51 -32.19 -30.66
N LYS A 3 8.07 -33.42 -30.31
CA LYS A 3 6.81 -33.63 -29.57
C LYS A 3 6.74 -32.82 -28.26
N THR A 4 7.89 -32.53 -27.66
CA THR A 4 8.02 -31.66 -26.47
C THR A 4 7.78 -30.20 -26.81
N THR A 5 8.31 -29.70 -27.95
CA THR A 5 8.02 -28.34 -28.43
C THR A 5 6.56 -28.18 -28.80
N GLU A 6 5.94 -29.16 -29.45
CA GLU A 6 4.50 -29.14 -29.75
C GLU A 6 3.64 -29.10 -28.47
N ARG A 7 3.94 -29.94 -27.48
CA ARG A 7 3.21 -29.94 -26.20
C ARG A 7 3.35 -28.64 -25.43
N LEU A 8 4.56 -28.09 -25.34
CA LEU A 8 4.78 -26.76 -24.74
C LEU A 8 4.05 -25.67 -25.50
N TRP A 9 3.96 -25.79 -26.83
CA TRP A 9 3.23 -24.86 -27.67
C TRP A 9 1.71 -24.99 -27.54
N THR A 10 1.19 -26.20 -27.35
CA THR A 10 -0.23 -26.42 -27.04
C THR A 10 -0.61 -25.84 -25.67
N VAL A 11 0.24 -26.01 -24.65
CA VAL A 11 0.05 -25.43 -23.31
C VAL A 11 0.15 -23.90 -23.36
N ALA A 12 1.15 -23.36 -24.05
CA ALA A 12 1.33 -21.90 -24.22
C ALA A 12 0.21 -21.24 -25.06
N LYS A 13 -0.55 -22.01 -25.84
CA LYS A 13 -1.73 -21.56 -26.58
C LYS A 13 -3.03 -21.67 -25.80
N HIS A 14 -3.01 -22.30 -24.63
CA HIS A 14 -4.21 -22.45 -23.84
C HIS A 14 -4.64 -21.06 -23.31
N PRO A 15 -5.90 -20.63 -23.51
CA PRO A 15 -6.37 -19.30 -23.10
C PRO A 15 -6.08 -18.96 -21.62
N VAL A 16 -6.12 -19.97 -20.75
CA VAL A 16 -5.77 -19.81 -19.33
C VAL A 16 -4.28 -19.52 -19.11
N THR A 17 -3.40 -20.19 -19.85
CA THR A 17 -1.94 -20.00 -19.72
C THR A 17 -1.51 -18.66 -20.32
N GLN A 18 -2.14 -18.21 -21.40
CA GLN A 18 -1.92 -16.88 -21.97
C GLN A 18 -2.48 -15.77 -21.08
N GLY A 19 -3.71 -15.95 -20.60
CA GLY A 19 -4.29 -15.07 -19.59
C GLY A 19 -3.38 -14.95 -18.37
N ALA A 20 -2.79 -16.05 -17.90
CA ALA A 20 -1.84 -16.03 -16.77
C ALA A 20 -0.52 -15.32 -17.07
N VAL A 21 0.00 -15.33 -18.30
CA VAL A 21 1.21 -14.59 -18.69
C VAL A 21 0.92 -13.09 -18.83
N GLU A 22 -0.23 -12.75 -19.43
CA GLU A 22 -0.68 -11.37 -19.63
C GLU A 22 -1.13 -10.72 -18.30
N LEU A 23 -1.77 -11.48 -17.41
CA LEU A 23 -2.08 -11.11 -16.01
C LEU A 23 -0.83 -11.10 -15.12
N GLY A 24 0.09 -12.02 -15.36
CA GLY A 24 1.27 -12.21 -14.54
C GLY A 24 2.28 -11.08 -14.69
N THR A 25 2.33 -10.40 -15.85
CA THR A 25 3.33 -9.37 -16.11
C THR A 25 3.17 -8.12 -15.23
N PRO A 26 1.97 -7.54 -15.09
CA PRO A 26 1.80 -6.39 -14.19
C PRO A 26 1.92 -6.78 -12.71
N LEU A 27 1.43 -7.96 -12.33
CA LEU A 27 1.64 -8.53 -11.00
C LEU A 27 3.14 -8.69 -10.70
N LEU A 28 3.92 -9.21 -11.65
CA LEU A 28 5.38 -9.30 -11.55
C LEU A 28 6.03 -7.91 -11.46
N LYS A 29 5.53 -6.89 -12.18
CA LYS A 29 6.05 -5.52 -12.00
C LYS A 29 5.80 -5.04 -10.58
N THR A 30 4.57 -5.08 -10.08
CA THR A 30 4.25 -4.58 -8.75
C THR A 30 5.07 -5.33 -7.70
N THR A 31 5.03 -6.65 -7.70
CA THR A 31 5.69 -7.44 -6.65
C THR A 31 7.21 -7.46 -6.77
N ILE A 32 7.79 -7.46 -7.98
CA ILE A 32 9.26 -7.50 -8.14
C ILE A 32 9.87 -6.11 -8.22
N LEU A 33 9.37 -5.24 -9.10
CA LEU A 33 9.96 -3.91 -9.31
C LEU A 33 9.53 -2.93 -8.25
N ASP A 34 8.23 -2.73 -8.10
CA ASP A 34 7.70 -1.63 -7.29
C ASP A 34 7.97 -1.95 -5.81
N HIS A 35 7.60 -3.16 -5.39
CA HIS A 35 7.69 -3.63 -4.02
C HIS A 35 9.09 -4.10 -3.61
N ARG A 36 9.59 -5.20 -4.17
CA ARG A 36 10.84 -5.81 -3.68
C ARG A 36 12.10 -5.06 -4.06
N PHE A 37 12.17 -4.56 -5.29
CA PHE A 37 13.35 -3.88 -5.77
C PHE A 37 13.39 -2.42 -5.30
N ARG A 38 12.30 -1.67 -5.51
CA ARG A 38 12.30 -0.23 -5.22
C ARG A 38 11.90 0.13 -3.80
N THR A 39 10.91 -0.55 -3.21
CA THR A 39 10.58 -0.28 -1.80
C THR A 39 11.60 -0.91 -0.87
N HIS A 40 11.86 -2.21 -0.97
CA HIS A 40 12.60 -2.98 0.05
C HIS A 40 14.06 -3.30 -0.26
N ASP A 41 14.50 -3.05 -1.50
CA ASP A 41 15.82 -3.46 -2.01
C ASP A 41 16.18 -4.94 -1.72
N SER A 42 15.16 -5.81 -1.64
CA SER A 42 15.30 -7.22 -1.28
C SER A 42 15.56 -8.14 -2.48
N VAL A 43 15.18 -7.69 -3.68
CA VAL A 43 15.40 -8.40 -4.94
C VAL A 43 15.89 -7.44 -6.00
N ILE A 44 17.01 -7.78 -6.66
CA ILE A 44 17.55 -7.01 -7.78
C ILE A 44 17.23 -7.75 -9.09
N PRO A 45 16.36 -7.21 -9.94
CA PRO A 45 16.09 -7.78 -11.25
C PRO A 45 17.30 -7.61 -12.18
N GLY A 46 17.61 -8.64 -12.97
CA GLY A 46 18.59 -8.51 -14.04
C GLY A 46 18.18 -7.41 -15.03
N ARG A 47 19.15 -6.72 -15.65
CA ARG A 47 18.93 -5.55 -16.51
C ARG A 47 17.78 -5.72 -17.52
N TRP A 48 17.73 -6.86 -18.21
CA TRP A 48 16.72 -7.13 -19.22
C TRP A 48 15.35 -7.44 -18.62
N THR A 49 15.32 -8.18 -17.51
CA THR A 49 14.09 -8.42 -16.75
C THR A 49 13.51 -7.11 -16.23
N ARG A 50 14.36 -6.23 -15.69
CA ARG A 50 13.98 -4.90 -15.22
C ARG A 50 13.36 -4.08 -16.34
N LEU A 51 14.05 -3.92 -17.46
CA LEU A 51 13.54 -3.15 -18.59
C LEU A 51 12.21 -3.72 -19.12
N ALA A 52 12.10 -5.05 -19.20
CA ALA A 52 10.88 -5.71 -19.65
C ALA A 52 9.71 -5.42 -18.70
N LEU A 53 9.91 -5.53 -17.39
CA LEU A 53 8.89 -5.23 -16.38
C LEU A 53 8.55 -3.73 -16.33
N GLU A 54 9.53 -2.84 -16.44
CA GLU A 54 9.32 -1.39 -16.51
C GLU A 54 8.42 -1.03 -17.70
N VAL A 55 8.73 -1.53 -18.90
CA VAL A 55 7.94 -1.24 -20.11
C VAL A 55 6.56 -1.89 -20.08
N MET A 56 6.48 -3.18 -19.73
CA MET A 56 5.21 -3.91 -19.82
C MET A 56 4.24 -3.57 -18.69
N GLY A 57 4.75 -3.19 -17.51
CA GLY A 57 3.90 -2.80 -16.40
C GLY A 57 3.74 -1.29 -16.20
N ALA A 58 4.48 -0.46 -16.95
CA ALA A 58 4.25 0.99 -17.05
C ALA A 58 2.79 1.43 -17.20
N PRO A 59 1.93 0.70 -17.92
CA PRO A 59 0.50 0.99 -17.96
C PRO A 59 -0.19 1.06 -16.60
N PHE A 60 0.31 0.41 -15.56
CA PHE A 60 -0.46 0.15 -14.33
C PHE A 60 -0.02 1.03 -13.18
N THR A 61 1.29 1.19 -12.98
CA THR A 61 1.85 1.91 -11.83
C THR A 61 3.10 2.68 -12.24
N ASP A 62 3.29 3.85 -11.61
CA ASP A 62 4.60 4.50 -11.59
C ASP A 62 5.44 3.83 -10.51
N THR A 63 6.52 3.15 -10.89
CA THR A 63 7.35 2.37 -9.94
C THR A 63 7.86 3.22 -8.78
N SER A 64 8.44 4.38 -9.08
CA SER A 64 9.08 5.23 -8.08
C SER A 64 8.07 5.85 -7.13
N ARG A 65 6.90 6.25 -7.65
CA ARG A 65 5.83 6.80 -6.82
C ARG A 65 5.13 5.71 -6.02
N TRP A 66 4.87 4.54 -6.60
CA TRP A 66 4.33 3.39 -5.87
C TRP A 66 5.23 3.04 -4.69
N ALA A 67 6.55 2.96 -4.90
CA ALA A 67 7.49 2.67 -3.84
C ALA A 67 7.48 3.72 -2.72
N MET A 68 7.41 5.02 -3.07
CA MET A 68 7.33 6.10 -2.09
C MET A 68 6.06 5.99 -1.21
N LEU A 69 4.90 5.80 -1.85
CA LEU A 69 3.63 5.59 -1.14
C LEU A 69 3.69 4.35 -0.25
N HIS A 70 4.39 3.30 -0.70
CA HIS A 70 4.55 2.10 0.10
C HIS A 70 5.47 2.32 1.31
N LEU A 71 6.48 3.19 1.23
CA LEU A 71 7.26 3.58 2.40
C LEU A 71 6.43 4.37 3.42
N ASP A 72 5.54 5.27 2.95
CA ASP A 72 4.60 5.97 3.84
C ASP A 72 3.65 4.98 4.52
N HIS A 73 3.14 4.02 3.73
CA HIS A 73 2.33 2.91 4.22
C HIS A 73 3.04 2.11 5.31
N HIS A 74 4.30 1.72 5.13
CA HIS A 74 5.06 1.02 6.18
C HIS A 74 5.34 1.91 7.40
N SER A 75 5.66 3.19 7.18
CA SER A 75 5.98 4.12 8.27
C SER A 75 4.76 4.46 9.14
N CYS A 76 3.56 4.48 8.55
CA CYS A 76 2.32 4.94 9.16
C CYS A 76 1.17 3.93 9.00
N THR A 77 1.46 2.63 8.95
CA THR A 77 0.45 1.58 8.68
C THR A 77 -0.77 1.75 9.57
N ASP A 78 -1.94 1.86 8.94
CA ASP A 78 -3.22 2.03 9.62
C ASP A 78 -3.28 3.20 10.61
N ALA A 79 -2.56 4.30 10.34
CA ALA A 79 -2.55 5.51 11.15
C ALA A 79 -2.53 6.78 10.30
N ASP A 80 -3.14 7.86 10.80
CA ASP A 80 -2.82 9.25 10.41
C ASP A 80 -2.20 9.92 11.65
N LEU A 81 -0.90 10.23 11.58
CA LEU A 81 -0.13 10.79 12.68
C LEU A 81 -0.28 12.32 12.79
N ARG A 82 -0.90 12.96 11.80
CA ARG A 82 -1.10 14.42 11.78
C ARG A 82 -1.83 14.97 13.01
N PRO A 83 -2.92 14.37 13.52
CA PRO A 83 -3.61 14.90 14.70
C PRO A 83 -2.74 14.92 15.95
N ALA A 84 -1.81 13.97 16.09
CA ALA A 84 -0.88 13.93 17.21
C ALA A 84 0.20 15.03 17.09
N ILE A 85 0.74 15.26 15.89
CA ILE A 85 1.67 16.38 15.63
C ILE A 85 0.97 17.72 15.89
N GLU A 86 -0.27 17.89 15.40
CA GLU A 86 -1.06 19.11 15.62
C GLU A 86 -1.25 19.41 17.12
N LEU A 87 -1.50 18.37 17.93
CA LEU A 87 -1.59 18.50 19.37
C LEU A 87 -0.24 18.88 19.99
N HIS A 88 0.84 18.18 19.62
CA HIS A 88 2.18 18.47 20.13
C HIS A 88 2.60 19.92 19.84
N ASP A 89 2.42 20.39 18.61
CA ASP A 89 2.74 21.76 18.19
C ASP A 89 1.91 22.80 18.97
N LEU A 90 0.62 22.51 19.23
CA LEU A 90 -0.22 23.36 20.06
C LEU A 90 0.30 23.44 21.50
N ILE A 91 0.71 22.31 22.09
CA ILE A 91 1.22 22.28 23.47
C ILE A 91 2.53 23.08 23.57
N GLU A 92 3.45 22.94 22.61
CA GLU A 92 4.66 23.77 22.55
C GLU A 92 4.31 25.26 22.44
N TRP A 93 3.35 25.61 21.58
CA TRP A 93 2.89 26.99 21.44
C TRP A 93 2.29 27.54 22.74
N LEU A 94 1.38 26.80 23.39
CA LEU A 94 0.76 27.22 24.65
C LEU A 94 1.80 27.41 25.76
N GLN A 95 2.82 26.54 25.85
CA GLN A 95 3.92 26.69 26.81
C GLN A 95 4.73 27.99 26.58
N GLY A 96 4.83 28.44 25.33
CA GLY A 96 5.42 29.73 24.96
C GLY A 96 4.51 30.95 25.20
N HIS A 97 3.21 30.75 25.48
CA HIS A 97 2.19 31.80 25.61
C HIS A 97 1.41 31.68 26.93
N PRO A 98 1.96 32.14 28.07
CA PRO A 98 1.38 31.91 29.40
C PRO A 98 -0.05 32.42 29.57
N GLU A 99 -0.42 33.53 28.91
CA GLU A 99 -1.78 34.06 28.95
C GLU A 99 -2.79 33.12 28.28
N GLU A 100 -2.41 32.52 27.15
CA GLU A 100 -3.25 31.55 26.43
C GLU A 100 -3.27 30.21 27.16
N PHE A 101 -2.15 29.77 27.73
CA PHE A 101 -2.09 28.59 28.59
C PHE A 101 -3.06 28.69 29.78
N ALA A 102 -3.14 29.86 30.41
CA ALA A 102 -4.06 30.11 31.52
C ALA A 102 -5.54 30.10 31.09
N ARG A 103 -5.84 30.49 29.85
CA ARG A 103 -7.21 30.47 29.29
C ARG A 103 -7.66 29.07 28.86
N HIS A 104 -6.71 28.21 28.48
CA HIS A 104 -6.98 26.88 27.96
C HIS A 104 -6.32 25.80 28.83
N PRO A 105 -6.91 25.49 30.01
CA PRO A 105 -6.36 24.46 30.89
C PRO A 105 -6.32 23.12 30.17
N LEU A 106 -5.17 22.46 30.24
CA LEU A 106 -4.93 21.20 29.56
C LEU A 106 -5.84 20.08 30.11
N PRO A 107 -6.51 19.28 29.26
CA PRO A 107 -7.27 18.12 29.72
C PRO A 107 -6.34 16.97 30.11
N GLU A 108 -6.81 16.03 30.94
CA GLU A 108 -6.07 14.79 31.21
C GLU A 108 -6.04 13.84 30.01
N THR A 109 -7.11 13.87 29.19
CA THR A 109 -7.27 13.02 28.02
C THR A 109 -7.73 13.80 26.80
N VAL A 110 -7.36 13.32 25.62
CA VAL A 110 -7.74 13.84 24.30
C VAL A 110 -8.40 12.75 23.47
N TYR A 111 -9.14 13.17 22.44
CA TYR A 111 -9.99 12.28 21.64
C TYR A 111 -9.66 12.40 20.14
N GLY A 112 -10.04 11.38 19.39
CA GLY A 112 -10.03 11.39 17.92
C GLY A 112 -8.63 11.43 17.31
N ILE A 113 -7.59 11.05 18.05
CA ILE A 113 -6.20 10.97 17.57
C ILE A 113 -5.96 9.68 16.78
N ASP A 114 -6.49 8.55 17.24
CA ASP A 114 -6.26 7.23 16.65
C ASP A 114 -7.54 6.36 16.71
N PRO A 115 -7.85 5.54 15.69
CA PRO A 115 -9.01 4.65 15.72
C PRO A 115 -8.93 3.55 16.79
N GLY A 116 -7.74 3.15 17.20
CA GLY A 116 -7.51 2.07 18.16
C GLY A 116 -7.36 2.53 19.60
N VAL A 117 -7.28 3.85 19.82
CA VAL A 117 -7.20 4.48 21.14
C VAL A 117 -8.21 5.64 21.20
N PRO A 118 -9.52 5.35 21.43
CA PRO A 118 -10.58 6.35 21.34
C PRO A 118 -10.42 7.53 22.32
N GLU A 119 -9.85 7.23 23.50
CA GLU A 119 -9.47 8.20 24.52
C GLU A 119 -7.99 7.98 24.86
N MET A 120 -7.16 8.99 24.62
CA MET A 120 -5.71 8.90 24.83
C MET A 120 -5.31 9.86 25.95
N ALA A 121 -4.44 9.43 26.86
CA ALA A 121 -3.85 10.34 27.85
C ALA A 121 -3.09 11.46 27.14
N LEU A 122 -3.18 12.70 27.65
CA LEU A 122 -2.54 13.85 27.00
C LEU A 122 -1.05 13.64 26.78
N ASP A 123 -0.34 13.17 27.81
CA ASP A 123 1.11 12.94 27.74
C ASP A 123 1.48 11.90 26.67
N ASP A 124 0.68 10.84 26.53
CA ASP A 124 0.87 9.83 25.49
C ASP A 124 0.64 10.42 24.09
N ALA A 125 -0.41 11.22 23.92
CA ALA A 125 -0.73 11.85 22.64
C ALA A 125 0.34 12.87 22.21
N VAL A 126 0.86 13.65 23.16
CA VAL A 126 1.98 14.57 22.93
C VAL A 126 3.27 13.81 22.60
N ALA A 127 3.54 12.69 23.27
CA ALA A 127 4.70 11.85 22.97
C ALA A 127 4.63 11.23 21.56
N VAL A 128 3.46 10.72 21.14
CA VAL A 128 3.23 10.27 19.76
C VAL A 128 3.47 11.42 18.78
N GLY A 129 2.95 12.61 19.07
CA GLY A 129 3.15 13.81 18.24
C GLY A 129 4.61 14.23 18.11
N ALA A 130 5.37 14.22 19.20
CA ALA A 130 6.80 14.53 19.19
C ALA A 130 7.60 13.54 18.34
N LEU A 131 7.34 12.23 18.49
CA LEU A 131 7.97 11.19 17.66
C LEU A 131 7.57 11.32 16.19
N ALA A 132 6.29 11.61 15.91
CA ALA A 132 5.78 11.77 14.56
C ALA A 132 6.38 12.99 13.87
N ARG A 133 6.61 14.09 14.61
CA ARG A 133 7.24 15.30 14.09
C ARG A 133 8.67 15.05 13.59
N GLN A 134 9.41 14.14 14.20
CA GLN A 134 10.74 13.74 13.72
C GLN A 134 10.70 13.10 12.32
N LEU A 135 9.58 12.49 11.90
CA LEU A 135 9.41 11.90 10.55
C LEU A 135 9.48 12.94 9.43
N VAL A 136 9.01 14.14 9.75
CA VAL A 136 8.80 15.24 8.82
C VAL A 136 9.57 16.48 9.25
N GLU A 137 10.63 16.30 10.03
CA GLU A 137 11.47 17.39 10.51
C GLU A 137 11.98 18.23 9.34
N GLY A 138 11.81 19.55 9.45
CA GLY A 138 12.20 20.52 8.42
C GLY A 138 11.34 20.50 7.16
N LYS A 139 10.28 19.68 7.08
CA LYS A 139 9.38 19.62 5.91
C LYS A 139 8.13 20.49 6.05
N TYR A 140 7.87 21.04 7.24
CA TYR A 140 6.78 21.98 7.49
C TYR A 140 7.15 22.99 8.58
N LEU A 141 6.36 24.05 8.66
CA LEU A 141 6.43 25.07 9.71
C LEU A 141 5.26 24.89 10.67
N PRO A 142 5.51 24.70 11.98
CA PRO A 142 4.46 24.71 12.99
C PRO A 142 3.67 26.03 12.96
N GLN A 143 2.37 25.93 13.19
CA GLN A 143 1.48 27.08 13.23
C GLN A 143 1.87 28.03 14.36
N GLN A 144 1.99 29.32 14.05
CA GLN A 144 2.48 30.34 15.00
C GLN A 144 1.36 31.03 15.80
N HIS A 145 0.11 30.85 15.37
CA HIS A 145 -1.07 31.46 15.99
C HIS A 145 -2.24 30.49 15.91
N TYR A 146 -2.91 30.25 17.03
CA TYR A 146 -4.12 29.42 17.09
C TYR A 146 -5.32 30.29 17.49
N THR A 147 -6.47 30.08 16.85
CA THR A 147 -7.74 30.65 17.31
C THR A 147 -8.29 29.85 18.48
N THR A 148 -9.17 30.46 19.29
CA THR A 148 -9.89 29.78 20.37
C THR A 148 -10.60 28.51 19.86
N GLU A 149 -11.21 28.57 18.69
CA GLU A 149 -11.90 27.43 18.08
C GLU A 149 -10.94 26.30 17.71
N GLU A 150 -9.74 26.62 17.22
CA GLU A 150 -8.70 25.63 16.93
C GLU A 150 -8.19 24.97 18.21
N VAL A 151 -7.91 25.76 19.26
CA VAL A 151 -7.47 25.25 20.55
C VAL A 151 -8.52 24.30 21.15
N GLU A 152 -9.79 24.72 21.18
CA GLU A 152 -10.88 23.89 21.71
C GLU A 152 -11.13 22.66 20.84
N ARG A 153 -11.01 22.76 19.52
CA ARG A 153 -11.09 21.59 18.62
C ARG A 153 -9.97 20.59 18.91
N ILE A 154 -8.74 21.06 19.10
CA ILE A 154 -7.57 20.19 19.29
C ILE A 154 -7.57 19.53 20.67
N LEU A 155 -7.87 20.30 21.73
CA LEU A 155 -7.84 19.81 23.11
C LEU A 155 -9.13 19.09 23.52
N ARG A 156 -10.29 19.48 22.98
CA ARG A 156 -11.61 18.99 23.47
C ARG A 156 -12.51 18.42 22.40
N GLY A 157 -12.15 18.53 21.13
CA GLY A 157 -12.90 17.93 20.03
C GLY A 157 -12.97 16.41 20.18
N ARG A 158 -14.18 15.86 20.09
CA ARG A 158 -14.43 14.41 20.20
C ARG A 158 -14.54 13.68 18.85
N GLN A 159 -14.56 14.44 17.76
CA GLN A 159 -14.71 13.87 16.42
C GLN A 159 -13.39 13.23 15.97
N PRO A 160 -13.43 12.11 15.22
CA PRO A 160 -12.25 11.54 14.60
C PRO A 160 -11.53 12.56 13.72
N ARG A 161 -10.23 12.78 13.97
CA ARG A 161 -9.38 13.67 13.15
C ARG A 161 -8.43 12.91 12.23
N TYR A 162 -8.30 11.60 12.43
CA TYR A 162 -7.46 10.69 11.65
C TYR A 162 -8.09 10.25 10.32
N LEU A 163 -9.36 10.59 10.07
CA LEU A 163 -10.05 10.17 8.85
C LEU A 163 -9.55 10.94 7.62
N TYR A 164 -9.60 10.30 6.44
CA TYR A 164 -9.36 10.97 5.17
C TYR A 164 -10.28 12.18 5.01
N GLU A 165 -9.71 13.33 4.65
CA GLU A 165 -10.49 14.56 4.48
C GLU A 165 -11.38 14.49 3.23
N GLU A 166 -10.92 13.76 2.22
CA GLU A 166 -11.61 13.50 0.97
C GLU A 166 -11.72 11.97 0.78
N PRO A 167 -12.70 11.30 1.41
CA PRO A 167 -12.79 9.83 1.42
C PRO A 167 -12.84 9.21 0.01
N SER A 168 -13.44 9.92 -0.95
CA SER A 168 -13.51 9.51 -2.35
C SER A 168 -12.30 9.89 -3.20
N GLY A 169 -11.29 10.55 -2.59
CA GLY A 169 -10.15 11.19 -3.24
C GLY A 169 -10.50 12.46 -4.03
N ASN A 170 -9.56 13.40 -4.07
CA ASN A 170 -9.70 14.67 -4.78
C ASN A 170 -8.35 15.21 -5.28
N LYS A 171 -7.78 14.57 -6.31
CA LYS A 171 -6.47 14.94 -6.85
C LYS A 171 -6.35 16.39 -7.35
N ALA A 172 -7.49 17.03 -7.64
CA ALA A 172 -7.53 18.44 -8.02
C ALA A 172 -7.23 19.36 -6.83
N ALA A 173 -7.60 18.94 -5.61
CA ALA A 173 -7.34 19.67 -4.37
C ALA A 173 -5.91 19.47 -3.83
N VAL A 174 -5.18 18.47 -4.32
CA VAL A 174 -3.75 18.29 -4.00
C VAL A 174 -2.97 19.46 -4.59
N LYS A 175 -2.18 20.15 -3.78
CA LYS A 175 -1.39 21.34 -4.19
C LYS A 175 0.11 21.03 -4.14
N ALA A 176 0.89 21.83 -4.87
CA ALA A 176 2.33 21.89 -4.64
C ALA A 176 2.59 22.59 -3.30
N VAL A 177 3.61 22.14 -2.59
CA VAL A 177 4.05 22.69 -1.31
C VAL A 177 4.74 24.03 -1.58
N GLY A 178 4.35 25.05 -0.82
CA GLY A 178 4.94 26.39 -0.90
C GLY A 178 6.25 26.51 -0.12
N SER A 179 6.82 27.72 -0.07
CA SER A 179 8.01 28.03 0.72
C SER A 179 7.79 27.95 2.24
N GLU A 180 6.53 28.00 2.67
CA GLU A 180 6.10 27.91 4.07
C GLU A 180 5.06 26.78 4.19
N PRO A 181 5.49 25.50 4.17
CA PRO A 181 4.57 24.37 4.20
C PRO A 181 3.85 24.31 5.54
N SER A 182 2.54 24.14 5.52
CA SER A 182 1.77 23.76 6.71
C SER A 182 1.81 22.24 6.92
N LEU A 183 1.46 21.81 8.13
CA LEU A 183 1.28 20.38 8.43
C LEU A 183 0.23 19.73 7.49
N TYR A 184 -0.79 20.47 7.07
CA TYR A 184 -1.79 19.99 6.13
C TYR A 184 -1.21 19.77 4.73
N ASP A 185 -0.25 20.58 4.29
CA ASP A 185 0.35 20.47 2.97
C ASP A 185 1.16 19.17 2.82
N ILE A 186 1.79 18.71 3.91
CA ILE A 186 2.62 17.49 3.94
C ILE A 186 1.89 16.23 4.45
N ARG A 187 0.58 16.31 4.70
CA ARG A 187 -0.21 15.23 5.34
C ARG A 187 -0.09 13.85 4.69
N PHE A 188 0.20 13.77 3.40
CA PHE A 188 0.38 12.50 2.68
C PHE A 188 1.58 11.68 3.17
N MET A 189 2.56 12.33 3.80
CA MET A 189 3.75 11.70 4.39
C MET A 189 3.51 11.15 5.80
N LEU A 190 2.35 11.45 6.39
CA LEU A 190 2.04 11.21 7.80
C LEU A 190 0.94 10.19 8.00
N ARG A 191 0.49 9.54 6.93
CA ARG A 191 -0.62 8.60 7.00
C ARG A 191 -0.50 7.45 6.02
N ASP A 192 -1.17 6.37 6.35
CA ASP A 192 -1.42 5.29 5.40
C ASP A 192 -2.31 5.80 4.24
N PRO A 193 -1.88 5.71 2.97
CA PRO A 193 -2.65 6.20 1.83
C PRO A 193 -3.88 5.35 1.49
N HIS A 194 -4.02 4.13 2.03
CA HIS A 194 -5.12 3.23 1.67
C HIS A 194 -5.58 2.32 2.82
N SER A 195 -5.61 2.85 4.03
CA SER A 195 -6.07 2.13 5.21
C SER A 195 -7.60 2.21 5.38
N PRO A 196 -8.29 1.07 5.60
CA PRO A 196 -9.70 1.06 5.90
C PRO A 196 -10.03 1.67 7.27
N VAL A 197 -9.11 1.69 8.24
CA VAL A 197 -9.40 2.34 9.54
C VAL A 197 -9.44 3.87 9.45
N LEU A 198 -8.86 4.44 8.39
CA LEU A 198 -8.87 5.88 8.12
C LEU A 198 -10.01 6.31 7.19
N HIS A 199 -10.76 5.35 6.64
CA HIS A 199 -11.91 5.64 5.79
C HIS A 199 -13.22 5.57 6.60
N PRO A 200 -14.15 6.55 6.47
CA PRO A 200 -15.42 6.54 7.22
C PRO A 200 -16.28 5.29 6.96
N ASP A 201 -16.29 4.78 5.72
CA ASP A 201 -16.94 3.51 5.33
C ASP A 201 -16.07 2.25 5.48
N GLY A 202 -14.94 2.33 6.20
CA GLY A 202 -14.11 1.17 6.50
C GLY A 202 -13.57 0.42 5.27
N VAL A 203 -13.63 -0.91 5.33
CA VAL A 203 -13.21 -1.83 4.24
C VAL A 203 -13.90 -1.50 2.92
N ARG A 204 -15.20 -1.19 2.98
CA ARG A 204 -16.00 -0.89 1.79
C ARG A 204 -15.50 0.38 1.11
N GLY A 205 -15.17 1.40 1.90
CA GLY A 205 -14.65 2.66 1.40
C GLY A 205 -13.38 2.48 0.59
N VAL A 206 -12.38 1.80 1.17
CA VAL A 206 -11.13 1.49 0.47
C VAL A 206 -11.38 0.64 -0.77
N LEU A 207 -12.25 -0.36 -0.72
CA LEU A 207 -12.57 -1.18 -1.90
C LEU A 207 -13.04 -0.35 -3.11
N PHE A 208 -13.80 0.73 -2.87
CA PHE A 208 -14.34 1.58 -3.94
C PHE A 208 -13.46 2.79 -4.28
N HIS A 209 -12.67 3.29 -3.33
CA HIS A 209 -11.95 4.56 -3.44
C HIS A 209 -10.42 4.43 -3.39
N ASN A 210 -9.86 3.22 -3.24
CA ASN A 210 -8.41 2.96 -3.17
C ASN A 210 -7.63 3.61 -4.32
N LEU A 211 -8.14 3.53 -5.55
CA LEU A 211 -7.46 4.11 -6.71
C LEU A 211 -7.39 5.64 -6.64
N GLN A 212 -8.46 6.29 -6.17
CA GLN A 212 -8.52 7.74 -6.05
C GLN A 212 -7.63 8.24 -4.90
N LEU A 213 -7.66 7.57 -3.76
CA LEU A 213 -6.77 7.87 -2.63
C LEU A 213 -5.29 7.71 -3.01
N TYR A 214 -4.99 6.65 -3.76
CA TYR A 214 -3.66 6.43 -4.33
C TYR A 214 -3.27 7.54 -5.33
N ASP A 215 -4.18 7.93 -6.22
CA ASP A 215 -3.97 9.02 -7.19
C ASP A 215 -3.65 10.35 -6.48
N ASP A 216 -4.24 10.63 -5.32
CA ASP A 216 -3.98 11.85 -4.55
C ASP A 216 -2.53 11.87 -4.03
N ALA A 217 -2.07 10.77 -3.41
CA ALA A 217 -0.71 10.66 -2.89
C ALA A 217 0.35 10.65 -4.02
N VAL A 218 0.07 9.97 -5.15
CA VAL A 218 0.94 10.06 -6.33
C VAL A 218 0.99 11.49 -6.87
N THR A 219 -0.15 12.18 -6.90
CA THR A 219 -0.21 13.58 -7.35
C THR A 219 0.61 14.49 -6.44
N PHE A 220 0.58 14.25 -5.12
CA PHE A 220 1.39 14.99 -4.15
C PHE A 220 2.89 14.86 -4.47
N TYR A 221 3.42 13.64 -4.56
CA TYR A 221 4.86 13.43 -4.85
C TYR A 221 5.27 13.82 -6.27
N ASN A 222 4.34 13.89 -7.21
CA ASN A 222 4.61 14.42 -8.54
C ASN A 222 4.77 15.93 -8.56
N ARG A 223 4.10 16.64 -7.65
CA ARG A 223 4.19 18.10 -7.53
C ARG A 223 5.31 18.54 -6.60
N ASN A 224 5.76 17.66 -5.70
CA ASN A 224 6.73 17.93 -4.64
C ASN A 224 7.88 16.93 -4.72
N GLU A 225 8.59 16.91 -5.85
CA GLU A 225 9.67 15.93 -6.12
C GLU A 225 10.87 16.08 -5.17
N GLU A 226 11.05 17.27 -4.60
CA GLU A 226 12.02 17.55 -3.55
C GLU A 226 11.77 16.76 -2.26
N LEU A 227 10.52 16.37 -1.98
CA LEU A 227 10.15 15.56 -0.82
C LEU A 227 10.36 14.06 -1.05
N VAL A 228 10.64 13.65 -2.29
CA VAL A 228 10.94 12.25 -2.63
C VAL A 228 12.42 11.97 -2.32
N PRO A 229 12.73 10.92 -1.53
CA PRO A 229 14.10 10.51 -1.27
C PRO A 229 14.88 10.27 -2.57
N GLU A 230 16.17 10.61 -2.58
CA GLU A 230 16.99 10.58 -3.79
C GLU A 230 16.97 9.22 -4.50
N PHE A 231 16.99 8.12 -3.74
CA PHE A 231 16.98 6.75 -4.28
C PHE A 231 15.65 6.34 -4.93
N LEU A 232 14.56 7.08 -4.67
CA LEU A 232 13.24 6.94 -5.29
C LEU A 232 12.91 8.04 -6.30
N ARG A 233 13.86 8.91 -6.62
CA ARG A 233 13.68 9.81 -7.77
C ARG A 233 13.62 8.99 -9.05
N ARG A 234 12.82 9.46 -9.98
CA ARG A 234 12.65 8.77 -11.26
C ARG A 234 13.98 8.73 -11.99
N THR A 235 14.29 7.57 -12.54
CA THR A 235 15.35 7.43 -13.53
C THR A 235 14.92 8.04 -14.87
N PRO A 236 15.85 8.37 -15.77
CA PRO A 236 15.50 8.87 -17.12
C PRO A 236 14.58 7.92 -17.89
N THR A 237 14.69 6.61 -17.65
CA THR A 237 13.80 5.60 -18.23
C THR A 237 12.39 5.72 -17.68
N GLU A 238 12.23 5.87 -16.36
CA GLU A 238 10.91 6.06 -15.73
C GLU A 238 10.27 7.40 -16.15
N GLU A 239 11.04 8.48 -16.26
CA GLU A 239 10.54 9.77 -16.77
C GLU A 239 10.04 9.65 -18.21
N PHE A 240 10.82 8.98 -19.07
CA PHE A 240 10.41 8.72 -20.44
C PHE A 240 9.12 7.91 -20.49
N ILE A 241 9.05 6.86 -19.67
CA ILE A 241 7.87 5.99 -19.57
C ILE A 241 6.63 6.79 -19.14
N GLU A 242 6.74 7.59 -18.07
CA GLU A 242 5.61 8.37 -17.56
C GLU A 242 5.13 9.41 -18.58
N LYS A 243 6.06 10.11 -19.23
CA LYS A 243 5.74 11.07 -20.31
C LYS A 243 5.00 10.42 -21.48
N HIS A 244 5.31 9.16 -21.79
CA HIS A 244 4.71 8.42 -22.90
C HIS A 244 3.70 7.37 -22.46
N LYS A 245 3.24 7.39 -21.20
CA LYS A 245 2.41 6.33 -20.59
C LYS A 245 1.16 6.01 -21.39
N LYS A 246 0.50 7.02 -21.96
CA LYS A 246 -0.66 6.82 -22.86
C LYS A 246 -0.28 6.06 -24.14
N ALA A 247 0.83 6.43 -24.77
CA ALA A 247 1.32 5.76 -25.97
C ALA A 247 1.79 4.34 -25.68
N ILE A 248 2.46 4.12 -24.54
CA ILE A 248 2.89 2.79 -24.07
C ILE A 248 1.67 1.90 -23.79
N ARG A 249 0.63 2.42 -23.12
CA ARG A 249 -0.65 1.72 -22.91
C ARG A 249 -1.27 1.28 -24.24
N LEU A 250 -1.40 2.21 -25.19
CA LEU A 250 -1.95 1.89 -26.51
C LEU A 250 -1.09 0.88 -27.27
N GLY A 251 0.23 1.02 -27.19
CA GLY A 251 1.19 0.08 -27.78
C GLY A 251 1.09 -1.32 -27.19
N ALA A 252 0.92 -1.45 -25.87
CA ALA A 252 0.72 -2.73 -25.19
C ALA A 252 -0.61 -3.38 -25.59
N THR A 253 -1.70 -2.61 -25.66
CA THR A 253 -2.99 -3.11 -26.18
C THR A 253 -2.87 -3.58 -27.62
N ALA A 254 -2.21 -2.80 -28.48
CA ALA A 254 -2.00 -3.15 -29.89
C ALA A 254 -1.10 -4.40 -30.04
N LEU A 255 -0.07 -4.53 -29.19
CA LEU A 255 0.81 -5.70 -29.18
C LEU A 255 0.08 -6.96 -28.73
N SER A 256 -0.78 -6.89 -27.70
CA SER A 256 -1.62 -8.03 -27.29
C SER A 256 -2.59 -8.41 -28.41
N ALA A 257 -3.24 -7.44 -29.05
CA ALA A 257 -4.10 -7.67 -30.22
C ALA A 257 -3.33 -8.35 -31.37
N ALA A 258 -2.16 -7.85 -31.75
CA ALA A 258 -1.33 -8.41 -32.81
C ALA A 258 -0.80 -9.80 -32.47
N THR A 259 -0.37 -10.02 -31.23
CA THR A 259 0.09 -11.32 -30.72
C THR A 259 -1.02 -12.35 -30.82
N ARG A 260 -2.25 -11.97 -30.45
CA ARG A 260 -3.42 -12.84 -30.55
C ARG A 260 -3.73 -13.22 -32.00
N VAL A 261 -3.71 -12.26 -32.92
CA VAL A 261 -3.87 -12.51 -34.36
C VAL A 261 -2.79 -13.48 -34.88
N ALA A 262 -1.53 -13.27 -34.52
CA ALA A 262 -0.42 -14.12 -34.95
C ALA A 262 -0.54 -15.57 -34.42
N LEU A 263 -1.06 -15.74 -33.21
CA LEU A 263 -1.26 -17.04 -32.57
C LEU A 263 -2.45 -17.81 -33.15
N ASP A 264 -3.57 -17.11 -33.37
CA ASP A 264 -4.81 -17.70 -33.87
C ASP A 264 -4.73 -18.03 -35.37
N ARG A 265 -3.85 -17.33 -36.11
CA ARG A 265 -3.64 -17.51 -37.56
C ARG A 265 -4.97 -17.51 -38.34
N PRO A 266 -5.74 -16.41 -38.23
CA PRO A 266 -7.06 -16.29 -38.83
C PRO A 266 -6.98 -16.42 -40.36
N LYS A 267 -8.00 -17.03 -40.96
CA LYS A 267 -8.07 -17.28 -42.41
C LYS A 267 -8.87 -16.20 -43.16
N SER A 268 -9.52 -15.30 -42.44
CA SER A 268 -10.29 -14.20 -43.01
C SER A 268 -10.06 -12.88 -42.26
N PRO A 269 -10.33 -11.73 -42.90
CA PRO A 269 -10.28 -10.43 -42.23
C PRO A 269 -11.21 -10.34 -41.01
N GLU A 270 -12.39 -10.98 -41.07
CA GLU A 270 -13.34 -11.01 -39.96
C GLU A 270 -12.78 -11.81 -38.76
N GLU A 271 -12.18 -12.97 -39.02
CA GLU A 271 -11.50 -13.76 -37.98
C GLU A 271 -10.31 -13.00 -37.38
N ALA A 272 -9.59 -12.23 -38.19
CA ALA A 272 -8.50 -11.38 -37.72
C ALA A 272 -9.00 -10.24 -36.83
N ALA A 273 -10.09 -9.58 -37.20
CA ALA A 273 -10.72 -8.56 -36.37
C ALA A 273 -11.20 -9.12 -35.03
N LYS A 274 -11.87 -10.29 -35.03
CA LYS A 274 -12.31 -10.97 -33.79
C LYS A 274 -11.13 -11.34 -32.90
N SER A 275 -10.05 -11.87 -33.48
CA SER A 275 -8.83 -12.23 -32.74
C SER A 275 -8.15 -11.01 -32.13
N ALA A 276 -8.06 -9.91 -32.87
CA ALA A 276 -7.50 -8.64 -32.39
C ALA A 276 -8.33 -8.06 -31.23
N LEU A 277 -9.67 -8.05 -31.36
CA LEU A 277 -10.59 -7.62 -30.31
C LEU A 277 -10.46 -8.47 -29.05
N LEU A 278 -10.30 -9.79 -29.20
CA LEU A 278 -10.07 -10.70 -28.08
C LEU A 278 -8.76 -10.38 -27.36
N GLY A 279 -7.65 -10.19 -28.10
CA GLY A 279 -6.36 -9.81 -27.50
C GLY A 279 -6.45 -8.48 -26.73
N ALA A 280 -7.01 -7.44 -27.35
CA ALA A 280 -7.24 -6.17 -26.67
C ALA A 280 -8.14 -6.31 -25.43
N GLY A 281 -9.17 -7.16 -25.50
CA GLY A 281 -10.06 -7.48 -24.39
C GLY A 281 -9.36 -8.22 -23.24
N ILE A 282 -8.41 -9.13 -23.53
CA ILE A 282 -7.62 -9.82 -22.50
C ILE A 282 -6.77 -8.79 -21.74
N PHE A 283 -6.07 -7.89 -22.44
CA PHE A 283 -5.29 -6.84 -21.79
C PHE A 283 -6.16 -5.92 -20.90
N ALA A 284 -7.33 -5.51 -21.39
CA ALA A 284 -8.28 -4.71 -20.61
C ALA A 284 -8.79 -5.46 -19.38
N THR A 285 -9.09 -6.75 -19.51
CA THR A 285 -9.53 -7.62 -18.39
C THR A 285 -8.41 -7.77 -17.37
N ALA A 286 -7.17 -7.96 -17.82
CA ALA A 286 -6.01 -8.06 -16.96
C ALA A 286 -5.80 -6.78 -16.15
N SER A 287 -5.95 -5.63 -16.81
CA SER A 287 -5.93 -4.31 -16.19
C SER A 287 -6.98 -4.19 -15.07
N GLY A 288 -8.21 -4.62 -15.35
CA GLY A 288 -9.31 -4.59 -14.38
C GLY A 288 -9.09 -5.49 -13.17
N ILE A 289 -8.57 -6.71 -13.40
CA ILE A 289 -8.26 -7.67 -12.31
C ILE A 289 -7.19 -7.11 -11.38
N LEU A 290 -6.18 -6.40 -11.89
CA LEU A 290 -5.14 -5.80 -11.06
C LEU A 290 -5.66 -4.67 -10.17
N ILE A 291 -6.48 -3.78 -10.75
CA ILE A 291 -7.10 -2.68 -10.01
C ILE A 291 -7.99 -3.25 -8.90
N ALA A 292 -8.83 -4.24 -9.24
CA ALA A 292 -9.67 -4.93 -8.27
C ALA A 292 -8.84 -5.69 -7.22
N GLY A 293 -7.77 -6.37 -7.64
CA GLY A 293 -6.86 -7.11 -6.78
C GLY A 293 -6.17 -6.21 -5.76
N SER A 294 -5.60 -5.08 -6.20
CA SER A 294 -5.01 -4.07 -5.29
C SER A 294 -6.04 -3.52 -4.31
N ALA A 295 -7.25 -3.20 -4.76
CA ALA A 295 -8.32 -2.75 -3.87
C ALA A 295 -8.71 -3.83 -2.85
N ILE A 296 -8.76 -5.11 -3.25
CA ILE A 296 -9.02 -6.24 -2.34
C ILE A 296 -7.87 -6.44 -1.36
N VAL A 297 -6.61 -6.33 -1.80
CA VAL A 297 -5.42 -6.44 -0.93
C VAL A 297 -5.44 -5.35 0.12
N ASN A 298 -5.67 -4.11 -0.27
CA ASN A 298 -5.65 -2.96 0.64
C ASN A 298 -6.89 -2.94 1.55
N ALA A 299 -8.08 -3.23 1.02
CA ALA A 299 -9.29 -3.27 1.84
C ALA A 299 -9.29 -4.47 2.80
N GLY A 300 -8.93 -5.66 2.29
CA GLY A 300 -8.98 -6.90 3.04
C GLY A 300 -7.77 -7.13 3.95
N GLY A 301 -6.57 -6.76 3.51
CA GLY A 301 -5.31 -6.94 4.23
C GLY A 301 -5.22 -6.17 5.55
N HIS A 302 -6.04 -5.12 5.72
CA HIS A 302 -6.06 -4.21 6.88
C HIS A 302 -7.35 -4.33 7.72
N ALA A 303 -8.13 -5.39 7.53
CA ALA A 303 -9.42 -5.55 8.18
C ALA A 303 -9.35 -6.22 9.59
N GLY A 304 -8.18 -6.64 10.06
CA GLY A 304 -8.00 -7.36 11.34
C GLY A 304 -8.10 -8.88 11.29
N ASP A 305 -7.92 -9.56 12.44
CA ASP A 305 -8.04 -11.02 12.53
C ASP A 305 -9.49 -11.48 12.27
N MET A 306 -9.75 -11.91 11.04
CA MET A 306 -11.04 -12.44 10.62
C MET A 306 -11.06 -13.95 10.85
N ASN A 307 -11.54 -14.33 12.04
CA ASN A 307 -11.54 -15.70 12.54
C ASN A 307 -12.79 -16.50 12.09
N ILE A 308 -13.26 -16.38 10.83
CA ILE A 308 -14.63 -16.81 10.47
C ILE A 308 -14.77 -17.33 9.00
N GLY A 309 -15.74 -18.22 8.76
CA GLY A 309 -16.10 -18.79 7.45
C GLY A 309 -16.43 -17.78 6.33
N LEU A 310 -16.37 -18.19 5.06
CA LEU A 310 -16.55 -17.36 3.85
C LEU A 310 -17.74 -16.38 3.89
N LYS A 311 -18.86 -16.76 4.52
CA LYS A 311 -20.04 -15.89 4.64
C LYS A 311 -19.75 -14.65 5.47
N GLN A 312 -19.05 -14.79 6.58
CA GLN A 312 -18.74 -13.66 7.46
C GLN A 312 -17.65 -12.77 6.87
N LEU A 313 -16.72 -13.34 6.10
CA LEU A 313 -15.80 -12.55 5.28
C LEU A 313 -16.61 -11.65 4.34
N GLY A 314 -17.57 -12.24 3.61
CA GLY A 314 -18.51 -11.48 2.79
C GLY A 314 -19.30 -10.43 3.57
N TYR A 315 -19.79 -10.74 4.77
CA TYR A 315 -20.47 -9.76 5.63
C TYR A 315 -19.55 -8.62 6.07
N ASN A 316 -18.32 -8.90 6.53
CA ASN A 316 -17.38 -7.84 6.93
C ASN A 316 -16.98 -6.95 5.74
N PHE A 317 -16.86 -7.51 4.54
CA PHE A 317 -16.68 -6.72 3.31
C PHE A 317 -17.92 -5.86 2.96
N LEU A 318 -19.13 -6.37 3.21
CA LEU A 318 -20.39 -5.67 2.92
C LEU A 318 -20.75 -4.61 3.97
N ASP A 319 -20.47 -4.91 5.24
CA ASP A 319 -20.77 -4.09 6.41
C ASP A 319 -19.60 -3.13 6.75
N GLY A 320 -18.45 -3.27 6.08
CA GLY A 320 -17.31 -2.35 6.16
C GLY A 320 -16.48 -2.45 7.44
N THR A 321 -16.66 -3.49 8.25
CA THR A 321 -16.07 -3.58 9.60
C THR A 321 -14.57 -3.82 9.59
N VAL A 322 -13.86 -3.14 10.49
CA VAL A 322 -12.43 -3.35 10.76
C VAL A 322 -12.23 -3.71 12.23
N ALA A 323 -11.36 -4.68 12.52
CA ALA A 323 -11.08 -5.14 13.88
C ALA A 323 -9.59 -4.97 14.24
N MET A 324 -9.33 -4.48 15.46
CA MET A 324 -7.97 -4.44 15.99
C MET A 324 -7.56 -5.81 16.53
N LYS A 325 -6.29 -6.20 16.32
CA LYS A 325 -5.70 -7.42 16.89
C LYS A 325 -5.20 -7.20 18.32
N PRO A 326 -4.97 -8.28 19.09
CA PRO A 326 -4.34 -8.20 20.41
C PRO A 326 -2.95 -7.55 20.42
N ASP A 327 -2.23 -7.59 19.29
CA ASP A 327 -0.94 -6.94 19.11
C ASP A 327 -1.05 -5.46 18.70
N GLY A 328 -2.26 -4.89 18.67
CA GLY A 328 -2.50 -3.49 18.32
C GLY A 328 -2.44 -3.17 16.82
N THR A 329 -2.25 -4.16 15.95
CA THR A 329 -2.26 -3.98 14.49
C THR A 329 -3.65 -4.24 13.88
N TYR A 330 -3.87 -3.83 12.63
CA TYR A 330 -5.10 -4.11 11.88
C TYR A 330 -4.88 -5.11 10.72
N SER A 331 -3.77 -5.86 10.72
CA SER A 331 -3.47 -6.82 9.67
C SER A 331 -4.48 -7.98 9.63
N MET A 332 -4.87 -8.42 8.42
CA MET A 332 -5.73 -9.58 8.27
C MET A 332 -4.96 -10.88 8.41
N LYS A 333 -5.48 -11.75 9.28
CA LYS A 333 -5.08 -13.15 9.36
C LYS A 333 -6.28 -14.03 9.10
N LEU A 334 -6.33 -14.68 7.94
CA LEU A 334 -7.41 -15.61 7.64
C LEU A 334 -7.22 -16.92 8.40
N LYS A 335 -7.91 -17.08 9.54
CA LYS A 335 -8.00 -18.32 10.30
C LYS A 335 -9.36 -18.98 10.04
N GLY A 336 -9.38 -20.25 9.66
CA GLY A 336 -10.66 -20.93 9.43
C GLY A 336 -10.60 -22.36 8.90
N SER A 337 -11.79 -22.86 8.56
CA SER A 337 -12.02 -24.19 7.98
C SER A 337 -11.26 -24.39 6.67
N TRP A 338 -11.18 -25.64 6.19
CA TRP A 338 -10.52 -25.97 4.92
C TRP A 338 -10.98 -25.09 3.74
N ALA A 339 -12.27 -24.73 3.68
CA ALA A 339 -12.82 -23.87 2.63
C ALA A 339 -12.30 -22.42 2.69
N VAL A 340 -12.13 -21.86 3.90
CA VAL A 340 -11.50 -20.54 4.09
C VAL A 340 -10.04 -20.58 3.67
N LYS A 341 -9.31 -21.65 4.01
CA LYS A 341 -7.92 -21.84 3.57
C LYS A 341 -7.79 -21.97 2.05
N GLN A 342 -8.74 -22.64 1.37
CA GLN A 342 -8.76 -22.73 -0.09
C GLN A 342 -9.08 -21.39 -0.75
N PHE A 343 -10.05 -20.63 -0.23
CA PHE A 343 -10.34 -19.29 -0.71
C PHE A 343 -9.17 -18.34 -0.46
N ALA A 344 -8.59 -18.36 0.74
CA ALA A 344 -7.40 -17.60 1.09
C ALA A 344 -6.22 -17.99 0.20
N SER A 345 -6.07 -19.26 -0.17
CA SER A 345 -5.05 -19.73 -1.14
C SER A 345 -5.35 -19.25 -2.56
N ALA A 346 -6.61 -19.22 -2.99
CA ALA A 346 -7.01 -18.72 -4.30
C ALA A 346 -6.82 -17.19 -4.40
N VAL A 347 -7.16 -16.46 -3.33
CA VAL A 347 -6.89 -15.02 -3.20
C VAL A 347 -5.39 -14.79 -3.09
N SER A 348 -4.64 -15.57 -2.31
CA SER A 348 -3.17 -15.47 -2.22
C SER A 348 -2.50 -15.70 -3.57
N LEU A 349 -2.92 -16.72 -4.33
CA LEU A 349 -2.41 -16.93 -5.70
C LEU A 349 -2.78 -15.77 -6.63
N GLY A 350 -3.98 -15.19 -6.47
CA GLY A 350 -4.42 -14.00 -7.21
C GLY A 350 -3.77 -12.68 -6.77
N THR A 351 -3.17 -12.65 -5.58
CA THR A 351 -2.55 -11.47 -4.96
C THR A 351 -1.07 -11.69 -4.64
N LEU A 352 -0.47 -12.72 -5.24
CA LEU A 352 0.94 -13.10 -5.08
C LEU A 352 1.41 -13.19 -3.61
N ASP A 353 0.56 -13.76 -2.76
CA ASP A 353 0.74 -14.00 -1.33
C ASP A 353 0.59 -12.75 -0.43
N GLU A 354 0.36 -11.56 -0.99
CA GLU A 354 0.29 -10.30 -0.22
C GLU A 354 -0.83 -10.31 0.83
N VAL A 355 -2.04 -10.78 0.48
CA VAL A 355 -3.22 -10.73 1.36
C VAL A 355 -3.04 -11.50 2.67
N ASN A 356 -2.45 -12.71 2.60
CA ASN A 356 -2.24 -13.56 3.78
C ASN A 356 -0.90 -13.29 4.47
N GLY A 357 0.02 -12.66 3.75
CA GLY A 357 1.41 -12.49 4.14
C GLY A 357 1.74 -11.15 4.79
N GLN A 358 0.79 -10.20 4.80
CA GLN A 358 1.03 -8.84 5.27
C GLN A 358 1.65 -8.78 6.66
N GLU A 359 1.16 -9.56 7.64
CA GLU A 359 1.70 -9.58 9.00
C GLU A 359 3.21 -9.87 9.03
N ILE A 360 3.63 -10.93 8.33
CA ILE A 360 5.05 -11.32 8.28
C ILE A 360 5.87 -10.29 7.53
N HIS A 361 5.28 -9.70 6.49
CA HIS A 361 5.93 -8.72 5.64
C HIS A 361 6.12 -7.37 6.33
N HIS A 362 5.16 -6.87 7.11
CA HIS A 362 5.34 -5.66 7.93
C HIS A 362 6.42 -5.84 9.00
N ILE A 363 6.55 -7.05 9.57
CA ILE A 363 7.61 -7.35 10.55
C ILE A 363 8.97 -7.52 9.87
N ASN A 364 9.01 -8.16 8.70
CA ASN A 364 10.23 -8.49 7.98
C ASN A 364 10.13 -8.04 6.51
N PRO A 365 10.16 -6.72 6.24
CA PRO A 365 9.89 -6.17 4.91
C PRO A 365 10.95 -6.59 3.86
N TRP A 366 12.17 -6.90 4.31
CA TRP A 366 13.25 -7.42 3.48
C TRP A 366 13.02 -8.86 2.97
N ARG A 367 12.06 -9.62 3.53
CA ARG A 367 11.89 -11.03 3.16
C ARG A 367 11.37 -11.18 1.72
N VAL A 368 12.03 -12.06 0.96
CA VAL A 368 11.57 -12.40 -0.39
C VAL A 368 10.33 -13.31 -0.36
N ALA A 369 10.12 -14.11 0.68
CA ALA A 369 8.87 -14.85 0.84
C ALA A 369 8.05 -14.23 1.98
N TYR A 370 6.73 -14.09 1.82
CA TYR A 370 5.83 -13.59 2.86
C TYR A 370 5.53 -14.67 3.92
N THR A 371 6.54 -15.41 4.32
CA THR A 371 6.48 -16.49 5.31
C THR A 371 7.84 -16.63 6.00
N ASP A 372 7.82 -17.06 7.26
CA ASP A 372 9.01 -17.45 8.00
C ASP A 372 9.50 -18.86 7.64
N LYS A 373 8.64 -19.66 7.00
CA LYS A 373 8.91 -21.05 6.62
C LYS A 373 9.74 -21.15 5.35
N THR A 374 10.37 -22.31 5.19
CA THR A 374 11.23 -22.61 4.02
C THR A 374 10.81 -23.91 3.34
N GLY A 375 11.37 -24.18 2.17
CA GLY A 375 11.13 -25.41 1.43
C GLY A 375 9.66 -25.59 1.02
N PHE A 376 9.15 -26.82 1.15
CA PHE A 376 7.78 -27.15 0.75
C PHE A 376 6.71 -26.50 1.65
N GLU A 377 7.02 -26.29 2.93
CA GLU A 377 6.11 -25.60 3.84
C GLU A 377 6.00 -24.12 3.49
N GLY A 378 7.12 -23.46 3.21
CA GLY A 378 7.13 -22.09 2.67
C GLY A 378 6.37 -21.99 1.35
N PHE A 379 6.58 -22.94 0.43
CA PHE A 379 5.83 -22.99 -0.83
C PHE A 379 4.32 -23.21 -0.64
N ARG A 380 3.91 -23.94 0.40
CA ARG A 380 2.49 -24.14 0.70
C ARG A 380 1.82 -22.87 1.24
N GLU A 381 2.56 -22.01 1.94
CA GLU A 381 2.03 -20.79 2.56
C GLU A 381 2.17 -19.56 1.67
N ALA A 382 3.32 -19.41 1.01
CA ALA A 382 3.63 -18.32 0.08
C ALA A 382 4.29 -18.89 -1.18
N PRO A 383 3.54 -19.61 -2.05
CA PRO A 383 4.08 -20.27 -3.23
C PRO A 383 4.83 -19.32 -4.14
N PHE A 384 4.28 -18.13 -4.41
CA PHE A 384 4.90 -17.18 -5.33
C PHE A 384 6.16 -16.57 -4.71
N GLY A 385 6.08 -16.08 -3.47
CA GLY A 385 7.23 -15.53 -2.75
C GLY A 385 8.36 -16.55 -2.60
N THR A 386 8.04 -17.82 -2.35
CA THR A 386 9.03 -18.91 -2.27
C THR A 386 9.68 -19.20 -3.62
N VAL A 387 8.92 -19.18 -4.72
CA VAL A 387 9.49 -19.32 -6.07
C VAL A 387 10.43 -18.17 -6.39
N VAL A 388 10.05 -16.92 -6.09
CA VAL A 388 10.90 -15.75 -6.30
C VAL A 388 12.17 -15.83 -5.47
N ASP A 389 12.09 -16.22 -4.18
CA ASP A 389 13.25 -16.42 -3.31
C ASP A 389 14.22 -17.47 -3.89
N GLN A 390 13.70 -18.60 -4.36
CA GLN A 390 14.51 -19.64 -5.00
C GLN A 390 15.16 -19.17 -6.31
N MET A 391 14.42 -18.43 -7.14
CA MET A 391 14.96 -17.83 -8.36
C MET A 391 16.08 -16.83 -8.06
N ALA A 392 15.86 -15.93 -7.09
CA ALA A 392 16.82 -14.93 -6.66
C ALA A 392 18.10 -15.54 -6.08
N ARG A 393 17.98 -16.56 -5.20
CA ARG A 393 19.13 -17.30 -4.65
C ARG A 393 19.96 -18.02 -5.72
N ARG A 394 19.32 -18.42 -6.81
CA ARG A 394 19.97 -19.12 -7.94
C ARG A 394 20.44 -18.17 -9.05
N GLY A 395 20.23 -16.86 -8.92
CA GLY A 395 20.57 -15.89 -9.97
C GLY A 395 19.74 -16.03 -11.25
N ILE A 396 18.55 -16.62 -11.15
CA ILE A 396 17.65 -16.85 -12.30
C ILE A 396 16.72 -15.65 -12.41
N LEU A 397 16.93 -14.80 -13.43
CA LEU A 397 16.21 -13.54 -13.71
C LEU A 397 16.36 -12.42 -12.66
N PHE A 398 16.66 -12.78 -11.41
CA PHE A 398 16.84 -11.89 -10.27
C PHE A 398 18.01 -12.36 -9.40
N THR A 399 18.53 -11.47 -8.57
CA THR A 399 19.46 -11.80 -7.47
C THR A 399 18.89 -11.27 -6.15
N LEU A 400 19.35 -11.81 -5.02
CA LEU A 400 19.06 -11.19 -3.73
C LEU A 400 19.65 -9.78 -3.69
N GLY A 401 18.84 -8.82 -3.26
CA GLY A 401 19.32 -7.48 -2.95
C GLY A 401 19.95 -7.44 -1.56
N PRO A 402 20.68 -6.36 -1.25
CA PRO A 402 21.29 -6.19 0.08
C PRO A 402 20.24 -5.90 1.16
N GLY A 403 19.02 -5.50 0.78
CA GLY A 403 18.07 -4.85 1.68
C GLY A 403 18.59 -3.49 2.16
N TYR A 404 17.78 -2.76 2.91
CA TYR A 404 18.34 -1.63 3.66
C TYR A 404 19.25 -2.14 4.77
N PRO A 405 20.41 -1.50 4.98
CA PRO A 405 21.31 -1.86 6.06
C PRO A 405 20.57 -1.79 7.40
N ASP A 406 20.93 -2.67 8.33
CA ASP A 406 20.50 -2.63 9.73
C ASP A 406 21.10 -1.38 10.40
N ARG A 407 20.49 -0.23 10.13
CA ARG A 407 20.67 1.03 10.86
C ARG A 407 19.59 1.12 11.93
N GLU A 408 19.75 2.06 12.86
CA GLU A 408 18.74 2.36 13.90
C GLU A 408 17.34 2.53 13.31
N ARG A 409 17.22 3.06 12.08
CA ARG A 409 15.96 3.07 11.33
C ARG A 409 16.14 2.87 9.83
N ARG A 410 15.30 2.01 9.25
CA ARG A 410 15.13 1.75 7.81
C ARG A 410 13.87 2.46 7.30
N PRO A 411 13.84 2.93 6.05
CA PRO A 411 12.70 3.66 5.51
C PRO A 411 11.45 2.78 5.32
N ASP A 412 11.62 1.46 5.30
CA ASP A 412 10.56 0.46 5.08
C ASP A 412 10.06 -0.19 6.39
N MET A 413 10.31 0.43 7.54
CA MET A 413 9.82 -0.02 8.84
C MET A 413 8.81 0.98 9.42
N PRO A 414 7.95 0.51 10.35
CA PRO A 414 7.16 1.40 11.20
C PRO A 414 7.96 2.57 11.75
N SER A 415 7.33 3.74 11.80
CA SER A 415 7.90 4.88 12.52
C SER A 415 7.89 4.62 14.03
N GLU A 416 8.81 5.24 14.78
CA GLU A 416 8.80 5.16 16.25
C GLU A 416 7.48 5.65 16.85
N ALA A 417 6.85 6.64 16.22
CA ALA A 417 5.52 7.10 16.59
C ALA A 417 4.47 6.01 16.44
N LEU A 418 4.49 5.28 15.31
CA LEU A 418 3.60 4.16 15.07
C LEU A 418 3.88 3.01 16.05
N GLU A 419 5.14 2.67 16.31
CA GLU A 419 5.51 1.63 17.28
C GLU A 419 4.98 1.97 18.68
N TYR A 420 5.15 3.22 19.12
CA TYR A 420 4.61 3.66 20.40
C TYR A 420 3.08 3.62 20.42
N LEU A 421 2.44 4.09 19.35
CA LEU A 421 0.99 4.03 19.18
C LEU A 421 0.46 2.60 19.18
N THR A 422 1.17 1.64 18.58
CA THR A 422 0.84 0.21 18.63
C THR A 422 0.86 -0.32 20.07
N VAL A 423 1.81 0.10 20.91
CA VAL A 423 1.82 -0.26 22.34
C VAL A 423 0.58 0.30 23.06
N LEU A 424 0.16 1.53 22.75
CA LEU A 424 -1.06 2.11 23.31
C LEU A 424 -2.31 1.33 22.86
N ARG A 425 -2.40 0.98 21.59
CA ARG A 425 -3.46 0.13 21.01
C ARG A 425 -3.53 -1.25 21.69
N GLN A 426 -2.40 -1.88 21.98
CA GLN A 426 -2.34 -3.15 22.73
C GLN A 426 -2.93 -3.02 24.14
N ARG A 427 -2.58 -1.94 24.86
CA ARG A 427 -3.14 -1.66 26.19
C ARG A 427 -4.65 -1.44 26.11
N GLU A 428 -5.11 -0.71 25.10
CA GLU A 428 -6.54 -0.48 24.89
C GLU A 428 -7.29 -1.78 24.55
N TYR A 429 -6.71 -2.61 23.70
CA TYR A 429 -7.26 -3.94 23.40
C TYR A 429 -7.43 -4.76 24.68
N ALA A 430 -6.37 -4.85 25.49
CA ALA A 430 -6.39 -5.59 26.75
C ALA A 430 -7.45 -5.04 27.72
N ARG A 431 -7.61 -3.71 27.79
CA ARG A 431 -8.61 -3.05 28.64
C ARG A 431 -10.04 -3.37 28.19
N SER A 432 -10.32 -3.24 26.89
CA SER A 432 -11.66 -3.43 26.32
C SER A 432 -12.11 -4.90 26.23
N HIS A 433 -11.18 -5.85 26.33
CA HIS A 433 -11.43 -7.29 26.24
C HIS A 433 -11.13 -8.04 27.56
N SER A 434 -10.84 -7.32 28.64
CA SER A 434 -10.78 -7.92 29.99
C SER A 434 -12.21 -8.11 30.53
N PRO A 435 -12.55 -9.29 31.07
CA PRO A 435 -13.91 -9.64 31.51
C PRO A 435 -14.42 -8.87 32.73
#